data_AF-F8L070-F1
#
_entry.id   AF-F8L070-F1
#
_cell.length_a   1.000
_cell.length_b   1.000
_cell.length_c   1.000
_cell.angle_alpha   90.00
_cell.angle_beta   90.00
_cell.angle_gamma   90.00
#
_symmetry.space_group_name_H-M   'P 1'
#
loop_
_entity.id
_entity.type
_entity.pdbx_description
1 polymer ?
#
loop_
_entity_poly.entity_id
_entity_poly.type
_entity_poly.pdbx_seq_one_letter_code
_entity_poly.pdbx_strand_id
1 'polypeptide(L)'
;MHPMDPQKIRSMKEELDLLRLSHTEKQTLSLQREQVETAITEQEKAIETLKNTLFYQKTSDFYLEEQLKAAQKILAETKQKLIGMDHLLDSLEDTAEENIDRMEEDLSLMILSLYPSEQPIYTALKGSLNHTLNLQQSIQGLHNQTQLLLELVEGILSVRYAVKKQGILCYIFGRNPNQQIAQHLEAIQRVIVQTLETLQQYQNTLTEDDIELKALSKSALTIYSELLDFCKKKWNFKTIDQSLIQTYSVLGELLESFQTELNHLKKEEQDIRIQIRDWIANHSA
;
A
#
# COMPACT_ATOMS: atom_id res chain seq x y z
N MET A 1 -1.54 -47.91 5.22
CA MET A 1 -2.35 -46.67 5.18
C MET A 1 -3.32 -46.75 6.35
N HIS A 2 -3.09 -45.96 7.40
CA HIS A 2 -4.07 -45.84 8.49
C HIS A 2 -5.35 -45.20 7.92
N PRO A 3 -6.54 -45.72 8.24
CA PRO A 3 -7.78 -45.03 7.88
C PRO A 3 -7.74 -43.66 8.55
N MET A 4 -7.80 -42.60 7.75
CA MET A 4 -7.89 -41.23 8.24
C MET A 4 -9.20 -41.05 8.99
N ASP A 5 -9.11 -40.44 10.17
CA ASP A 5 -10.23 -40.25 11.09
C ASP A 5 -11.07 -39.03 10.68
N PRO A 6 -12.34 -39.20 10.26
CA PRO A 6 -13.25 -38.08 9.96
C PRO A 6 -13.40 -37.09 11.13
N GLN A 7 -13.19 -37.56 12.37
CA GLN A 7 -13.21 -36.73 13.57
C GLN A 7 -12.05 -35.72 13.60
N LYS A 8 -10.90 -36.08 13.00
CA LYS A 8 -9.73 -35.18 12.87
C LYS A 8 -10.00 -34.05 11.86
N ILE A 9 -10.62 -34.34 10.72
CA ILE A 9 -11.01 -33.31 9.73
C ILE A 9 -11.96 -32.29 10.36
N ARG A 10 -12.95 -32.79 11.11
CA ARG A 10 -13.90 -31.92 11.82
C ARG A 10 -13.22 -31.02 12.85
N SER A 11 -12.32 -31.58 13.67
CA SER A 11 -11.56 -30.81 14.66
C SER A 11 -10.69 -29.72 14.00
N MET A 12 -10.00 -30.04 12.90
CA MET A 12 -9.17 -29.07 12.18
C MET A 12 -10.01 -27.97 11.52
N LYS A 13 -11.23 -28.27 11.06
CA LYS A 13 -12.17 -27.25 10.57
C LYS A 13 -12.57 -26.26 11.67
N GLU A 14 -12.95 -26.79 12.84
CA GLU A 14 -13.34 -25.97 13.99
C GLU A 14 -12.18 -25.07 14.46
N GLU A 15 -10.95 -25.58 14.50
CA GLU A 15 -9.74 -24.81 14.80
C GLU A 15 -9.47 -23.73 13.74
N LEU A 16 -9.70 -24.04 12.45
CA LEU A 16 -9.46 -23.13 11.33
C LEU A 16 -10.43 -21.96 11.35
N ASP A 17 -11.69 -22.23 11.67
CA ASP A 17 -12.71 -21.19 11.79
C ASP A 17 -12.42 -20.25 12.97
N LEU A 18 -11.91 -20.78 14.09
CA LEU A 18 -11.46 -19.97 15.23
C LEU A 18 -10.27 -19.08 14.87
N LEU A 19 -9.26 -19.63 14.18
CA LEU A 19 -8.11 -18.84 13.72
C LEU A 19 -8.52 -17.72 12.76
N ARG A 20 -9.41 -18.02 11.79
CA ARG A 20 -9.93 -17.02 10.84
C ARG A 20 -10.73 -15.92 11.54
N LEU A 21 -11.54 -16.26 12.54
CA LEU A 21 -12.30 -15.29 13.32
C LEU A 21 -11.35 -14.34 14.05
N SER A 22 -10.36 -14.88 14.75
CA SER A 22 -9.37 -14.09 15.48
C SER A 22 -8.50 -13.22 14.55
N HIS A 23 -8.16 -13.70 13.36
CA HIS A 23 -7.47 -12.89 12.35
C HIS A 23 -8.33 -11.75 11.80
N THR A 24 -9.63 -11.98 11.58
CA THR A 24 -10.58 -10.93 11.15
C THR A 24 -10.72 -9.85 12.22
N GLU A 25 -10.77 -10.24 13.50
CA GLU A 25 -10.77 -9.32 14.64
C GLU A 25 -9.50 -8.48 14.68
N LYS A 26 -8.32 -9.11 14.47
CA LYS A 26 -7.03 -8.42 14.38
C LYS A 26 -7.00 -7.38 13.26
N GLN A 27 -7.41 -7.74 12.04
CA GLN A 27 -7.47 -6.80 10.91
C GLN A 27 -8.40 -5.62 11.18
N THR A 28 -9.58 -5.89 11.75
CA THR A 28 -10.55 -4.84 12.12
C THR A 28 -9.96 -3.89 13.14
N LEU A 29 -9.28 -4.43 14.15
CA LEU A 29 -8.65 -3.67 15.22
C LEU A 29 -7.46 -2.84 14.70
N SER A 30 -6.65 -3.37 13.79
CA SER A 30 -5.56 -2.64 13.11
C SER A 30 -6.08 -1.46 12.28
N LEU A 31 -7.17 -1.65 11.52
CA LEU A 31 -7.78 -0.55 10.75
C LEU A 31 -8.30 0.56 11.68
N GLN A 32 -8.98 0.19 12.76
CA GLN A 32 -9.46 1.17 13.73
C GLN A 32 -8.28 1.89 14.40
N ARG A 33 -7.15 1.20 14.64
CA ARG A 33 -5.95 1.79 15.25
C ARG A 33 -5.38 2.89 14.35
N GLU A 34 -5.26 2.64 13.04
CA GLU A 34 -4.80 3.63 12.05
C GLU A 34 -5.71 4.86 12.00
N GLN A 35 -7.03 4.66 12.07
CA GLN A 35 -8.00 5.77 12.15
C GLN A 35 -7.80 6.62 13.41
N VAL A 36 -7.51 5.97 14.55
CA VAL A 36 -7.24 6.66 15.81
C VAL A 36 -5.91 7.41 15.77
N GLU A 37 -4.86 6.85 15.16
CA GLU A 37 -3.57 7.55 14.95
C GLU A 37 -3.72 8.79 14.06
N THR A 38 -4.50 8.67 12.99
CA THR A 38 -4.83 9.80 12.11
C THR A 38 -5.54 10.89 12.90
N ALA A 39 -6.58 10.53 13.68
CA ALA A 39 -7.31 11.47 14.52
C ALA A 39 -6.41 12.15 15.57
N ILE A 40 -5.46 11.42 16.17
CA ILE A 40 -4.45 11.98 17.09
C ILE A 40 -3.61 13.04 16.38
N THR A 41 -3.10 12.72 15.18
CA THR A 41 -2.27 13.64 14.40
C THR A 41 -3.03 14.92 14.04
N GLU A 42 -4.29 14.80 13.62
CA GLU A 42 -5.16 15.94 13.33
C GLU A 42 -5.44 16.79 14.57
N GLN A 43 -5.74 16.16 15.71
CA GLN A 43 -5.97 16.84 16.98
C GLN A 43 -4.71 17.56 17.48
N GLU A 44 -3.53 16.96 17.35
CA GLU A 44 -2.26 17.60 17.69
C GLU A 44 -2.01 18.85 16.84
N LYS A 45 -2.27 18.77 15.54
CA LYS A 45 -2.19 19.92 14.62
C LYS A 45 -3.20 21.02 14.98
N ALA A 46 -4.43 20.66 15.35
CA ALA A 46 -5.45 21.62 15.79
C ALA A 46 -5.04 22.31 17.11
N ILE A 47 -4.54 21.56 18.09
CA ILE A 47 -4.00 22.09 19.35
C ILE A 47 -2.83 23.04 19.08
N GLU A 48 -1.92 22.68 18.18
CA GLU A 48 -0.79 23.53 17.82
C GLU A 48 -1.26 24.83 17.16
N THR A 49 -2.29 24.77 16.31
CA THR A 49 -2.92 25.95 15.71
C THR A 49 -3.56 26.85 16.77
N LEU A 50 -4.27 26.28 17.75
CA LEU A 50 -4.88 27.02 18.87
C LEU A 50 -3.81 27.68 19.74
N LYS A 51 -2.71 26.97 20.09
CA LYS A 51 -1.59 27.52 20.86
C LYS A 51 -0.94 28.69 20.14
N ASN A 52 -0.69 28.55 18.84
CA ASN A 52 -0.11 29.62 18.02
C ASN A 52 -1.05 30.83 17.98
N THR A 53 -2.36 30.62 17.85
CA THR A 53 -3.35 31.70 17.85
C THR A 53 -3.36 32.48 19.18
N LEU A 54 -3.38 31.77 20.31
CA LEU A 54 -3.26 32.36 21.65
C LEU A 54 -1.97 33.16 21.83
N PHE A 55 -0.84 32.63 21.33
CA PHE A 55 0.46 33.30 21.40
C PHE A 55 0.48 34.61 20.60
N TYR A 56 -0.04 34.61 19.36
CA TYR A 56 -0.03 35.80 18.50
C TYR A 56 -1.04 36.87 18.93
N GLN A 57 -2.17 36.48 19.55
CA GLN A 57 -3.18 37.44 20.00
C GLN A 57 -2.78 38.20 21.28
N LYS A 58 -1.77 37.73 22.04
CA LYS A 58 -1.29 38.35 23.31
C LYS A 58 -2.40 38.70 24.32
N THR A 59 -3.56 38.08 24.20
CA THR A 59 -4.72 38.27 25.07
C THR A 59 -5.13 36.92 25.66
N SER A 60 -5.35 36.91 26.97
CA SER A 60 -6.02 35.82 27.69
C SER A 60 -7.49 35.78 27.25
N ASP A 61 -7.74 35.17 26.09
CA ASP A 61 -9.10 34.87 25.67
C ASP A 61 -9.55 33.58 26.38
N PHE A 62 -10.34 33.77 27.44
CA PHE A 62 -10.88 32.70 28.28
C PHE A 62 -11.54 31.60 27.44
N TYR A 63 -12.20 31.96 26.34
CA TYR A 63 -12.90 31.02 25.47
C TYR A 63 -11.91 30.12 24.69
N LEU A 64 -10.81 30.69 24.18
CA LEU A 64 -9.76 29.94 23.50
C LEU A 64 -8.97 29.05 24.47
N GLU A 65 -8.75 29.49 25.71
CA GLU A 65 -8.13 28.66 26.75
C GLU A 65 -9.01 27.47 27.15
N GLU A 66 -10.33 27.67 27.24
CA GLU A 66 -11.30 26.60 27.51
C GLU A 66 -11.35 25.59 26.36
N GLN A 67 -11.36 26.06 25.11
CA GLN A 67 -11.26 25.20 23.94
C GLN A 67 -9.95 24.41 23.89
N LEU A 68 -8.81 25.04 24.22
CA LEU A 68 -7.52 24.36 24.28
C LEU A 68 -7.52 23.24 25.33
N LYS A 69 -8.07 23.50 26.52
CA LYS A 69 -8.20 22.48 27.58
C LYS A 69 -9.12 21.33 27.15
N ALA A 70 -10.24 21.63 26.52
CA ALA A 70 -11.16 20.62 26.00
C ALA A 70 -10.48 19.75 24.91
N ALA A 71 -9.78 20.38 23.96
CA ALA A 71 -9.04 19.68 22.91
C ALA A 71 -7.93 18.78 23.49
N GLN A 72 -7.18 19.27 24.49
CA GLN A 72 -6.15 18.48 25.17
C GLN A 72 -6.74 17.27 25.92
N LYS A 73 -7.91 17.42 26.54
CA LYS A 73 -8.62 16.32 27.20
C LYS A 73 -9.05 15.26 26.20
N ILE A 74 -9.65 15.67 25.08
CA ILE A 74 -10.06 14.75 23.99
C ILE A 74 -8.84 14.02 23.43
N LEU A 75 -7.70 14.70 23.26
CA LEU A 75 -6.45 14.08 22.82
C LEU A 75 -5.96 13.02 23.83
N ALA A 76 -6.02 13.31 25.13
CA ALA A 76 -5.62 12.36 26.15
C ALA A 76 -6.51 11.10 26.16
N GLU A 77 -7.83 11.27 26.05
CA GLU A 77 -8.80 10.17 25.93
C GLU A 77 -8.56 9.34 24.66
N THR A 78 -8.28 10.00 23.53
CA THR A 78 -7.99 9.34 22.25
C THR A 78 -6.68 8.56 22.31
N LYS A 79 -5.62 9.10 22.93
CA LYS A 79 -4.37 8.39 23.19
C LYS A 79 -4.54 7.19 24.12
N GLN A 80 -5.39 7.32 25.14
CA GLN A 80 -5.71 6.18 26.01
C GLN A 80 -6.44 5.07 25.26
N LYS A 81 -7.34 5.43 24.33
CA LYS A 81 -7.99 4.47 23.44
C LYS A 81 -6.97 3.74 22.54
N LEU A 82 -6.00 4.47 21.98
CA LEU A 82 -4.92 3.87 21.18
C LEU A 82 -4.15 2.81 21.98
N ILE A 83 -3.72 3.14 23.20
CA ILE A 83 -3.01 2.21 24.10
C ILE A 83 -3.87 0.96 24.38
N GLY A 84 -5.17 1.12 24.60
CA GLY A 84 -6.08 -0.01 24.79
C GLY A 84 -6.17 -0.92 23.56
N MET A 85 -6.09 -0.34 22.35
CA MET A 85 -6.10 -1.08 21.09
C MET A 85 -4.77 -1.79 20.84
N ASP A 86 -3.65 -1.17 21.18
CA ASP A 86 -2.32 -1.81 21.13
C ASP A 86 -2.28 -3.05 22.02
N HIS A 87 -2.79 -2.97 23.26
CA HIS A 87 -2.88 -4.13 24.15
C HIS A 87 -3.76 -5.27 23.62
N LEU A 88 -4.86 -4.94 22.96
CA LEU A 88 -5.72 -5.94 22.33
C LEU A 88 -5.03 -6.58 21.10
N LEU A 89 -4.29 -5.81 20.32
CA LEU A 89 -3.49 -6.33 19.21
C LEU A 89 -2.36 -7.23 19.70
N ASP A 90 -1.68 -6.88 20.79
CA ASP A 90 -0.67 -7.72 21.43
C ASP A 90 -1.27 -9.07 21.86
N SER A 91 -2.53 -9.08 22.33
CA SER A 91 -3.23 -10.33 22.68
C SER A 91 -3.63 -11.19 21.48
N LEU A 92 -3.56 -10.63 20.27
CA LEU A 92 -3.85 -11.29 18.99
C LEU A 92 -2.56 -11.54 18.17
N GLU A 93 -1.38 -11.43 18.78
CA GLU A 93 -0.11 -11.56 18.07
C GLU A 93 0.10 -13.00 17.53
N ASP A 94 -0.39 -14.01 18.26
CA ASP A 94 -0.29 -15.44 17.91
C ASP A 94 -1.13 -15.87 16.69
N THR A 95 -2.03 -15.02 16.19
CA THR A 95 -2.74 -15.26 14.93
C THR A 95 -1.96 -14.69 13.74
N ALA A 96 -0.94 -15.44 13.33
CA ALA A 96 -0.25 -15.22 12.08
C ALA A 96 -1.07 -15.78 10.90
N GLU A 97 -1.18 -15.01 9.83
CA GLU A 97 -1.82 -15.43 8.57
C GLU A 97 -1.20 -16.72 8.01
N GLU A 98 0.11 -16.88 8.21
CA GLU A 98 0.87 -18.09 7.87
C GLU A 98 0.34 -19.37 8.55
N ASN A 99 -0.22 -19.26 9.76
CA ASN A 99 -0.81 -20.40 10.45
C ASN A 99 -2.16 -20.80 9.83
N ILE A 100 -2.94 -19.83 9.37
CA ILE A 100 -4.19 -20.07 8.64
C ILE A 100 -3.87 -20.75 7.32
N ASP A 101 -2.93 -20.21 6.54
CA ASP A 101 -2.54 -20.76 5.24
C ASP A 101 -2.00 -22.19 5.37
N ARG A 102 -1.16 -22.47 6.38
CA ARG A 102 -0.67 -23.83 6.64
C ARG A 102 -1.79 -24.79 7.00
N MET A 103 -2.70 -24.38 7.87
CA MET A 103 -3.77 -25.27 8.31
C MET A 103 -4.83 -25.50 7.22
N GLU A 104 -5.08 -24.50 6.37
CA GLU A 104 -5.86 -24.64 5.14
C GLU A 104 -5.22 -25.63 4.17
N GLU A 105 -3.90 -25.55 3.97
CA GLU A 105 -3.16 -26.48 3.11
C GLU A 105 -3.21 -27.91 3.66
N ASP A 106 -2.90 -28.11 4.95
CA ASP A 106 -2.92 -29.42 5.60
C ASP A 106 -4.31 -30.06 5.54
N LEU A 107 -5.36 -29.26 5.79
CA LEU A 107 -6.74 -29.71 5.70
C LEU A 107 -7.14 -30.05 4.26
N SER A 108 -6.71 -29.26 3.29
CA SER A 108 -6.97 -29.52 1.87
C SER A 108 -6.30 -30.80 1.40
N LEU A 109 -5.03 -31.04 1.76
CA LEU A 109 -4.32 -32.29 1.48
C LEU A 109 -5.02 -33.50 2.11
N MET A 110 -5.57 -33.33 3.31
CA MET A 110 -6.36 -34.36 3.99
C MET A 110 -7.64 -34.68 3.20
N ILE A 111 -8.38 -33.66 2.77
CA ILE A 111 -9.59 -33.83 1.94
C ILE A 111 -9.26 -34.52 0.62
N LEU A 112 -8.22 -34.09 -0.10
CA LEU A 112 -7.81 -34.67 -1.38
C LEU A 112 -7.41 -36.14 -1.27
N SER A 113 -6.88 -36.56 -0.12
CA SER A 113 -6.59 -37.98 0.13
C SER A 113 -7.86 -38.84 0.24
N LEU A 114 -8.99 -38.27 0.65
CA LEU A 114 -10.29 -38.93 0.73
C LEU A 114 -11.11 -38.78 -0.55
N TYR A 115 -10.97 -37.64 -1.25
CA TYR A 115 -11.67 -37.30 -2.47
C TYR A 115 -10.70 -36.93 -3.61
N PRO A 116 -9.94 -37.89 -4.18
CA PRO A 116 -8.96 -37.59 -5.22
C PRO A 116 -9.54 -36.98 -6.49
N SER A 117 -10.85 -37.17 -6.74
CA SER A 117 -11.56 -36.56 -7.87
C SER A 117 -11.61 -35.03 -7.80
N GLU A 118 -11.42 -34.46 -6.60
CA GLU A 118 -11.45 -33.00 -6.38
C GLU A 118 -10.11 -32.32 -6.67
N GLN A 119 -9.04 -33.09 -6.88
CA GLN A 119 -7.69 -32.58 -7.16
C GLN A 119 -7.67 -31.52 -8.28
N PRO A 120 -8.36 -31.69 -9.43
CA PRO A 120 -8.33 -30.68 -10.49
C PRO A 120 -8.94 -29.34 -10.05
N ILE A 121 -10.03 -29.38 -9.29
CA ILE A 121 -10.75 -28.17 -8.83
C ILE A 121 -9.88 -27.42 -7.82
N TYR A 122 -9.34 -28.11 -6.81
CA TYR A 122 -8.47 -27.49 -5.82
C TYR A 122 -7.18 -26.92 -6.44
N THR A 123 -6.57 -27.67 -7.36
CA THR A 123 -5.35 -27.22 -8.06
C THR A 123 -5.62 -25.95 -8.88
N ALA A 124 -6.80 -25.85 -9.52
CA ALA A 124 -7.21 -24.65 -10.22
C ALA A 124 -7.38 -23.46 -9.26
N LEU A 125 -8.11 -23.62 -8.15
CA LEU A 125 -8.30 -22.57 -7.13
C LEU A 125 -6.97 -22.09 -6.55
N LYS A 126 -6.08 -23.02 -6.19
CA LYS A 126 -4.75 -22.70 -5.65
C LYS A 126 -3.86 -22.03 -6.70
N GLY A 127 -3.96 -22.46 -7.95
CA GLY A 127 -3.29 -21.83 -9.09
C GLY A 127 -3.73 -20.38 -9.28
N SER A 128 -5.04 -20.12 -9.27
CA SER A 128 -5.61 -18.78 -9.33
C SER A 128 -5.15 -17.92 -8.14
N LEU A 129 -5.22 -18.44 -6.91
CA LEU A 129 -4.76 -17.70 -5.73
C LEU A 129 -3.29 -17.29 -5.84
N ASN A 130 -2.41 -18.22 -6.20
CA ASN A 130 -0.99 -17.95 -6.35
C ASN A 130 -0.71 -16.94 -7.48
N HIS A 131 -1.45 -17.03 -8.58
CA HIS A 131 -1.36 -16.05 -9.68
C HIS A 131 -1.74 -14.65 -9.19
N THR A 132 -2.90 -14.50 -8.55
CA THR A 132 -3.38 -13.22 -7.99
C THR A 132 -2.39 -12.64 -6.99
N LEU A 133 -1.83 -13.44 -6.07
CA LEU A 133 -0.83 -12.99 -5.09
C LEU A 133 0.46 -12.50 -5.77
N ASN A 134 0.95 -13.22 -6.78
CA ASN A 134 2.13 -12.81 -7.53
C ASN A 134 1.90 -11.48 -8.29
N LEU A 135 0.70 -11.30 -8.86
CA LEU A 135 0.30 -10.06 -9.50
C LEU A 135 0.25 -8.91 -8.49
N GLN A 136 -0.37 -9.11 -7.33
CA GLN A 136 -0.42 -8.09 -6.27
C GLN A 136 0.98 -7.65 -5.85
N GLN A 137 1.89 -8.60 -5.59
CA GLN A 137 3.27 -8.28 -5.19
C GLN A 137 3.98 -7.45 -6.26
N SER A 138 3.80 -7.83 -7.53
CA SER A 138 4.43 -7.14 -8.65
C SER A 138 3.88 -5.72 -8.83
N ILE A 139 2.57 -5.55 -8.78
CA ILE A 139 1.92 -4.24 -8.90
C ILE A 139 2.26 -3.35 -7.70
N GLN A 140 2.33 -3.90 -6.49
CA GLN A 140 2.75 -3.14 -5.30
C GLN A 140 4.18 -2.63 -5.45
N GLY A 141 5.07 -3.45 -6.00
CA GLY A 141 6.44 -3.03 -6.34
C GLY A 141 6.46 -1.87 -7.33
N LEU A 142 5.69 -1.97 -8.42
CA LEU A 142 5.56 -0.90 -9.42
C LEU A 142 4.94 0.37 -8.84
N HIS A 143 3.91 0.24 -8.01
CA HIS A 143 3.28 1.35 -7.30
C HIS A 143 4.30 2.12 -6.45
N ASN A 144 5.05 1.42 -5.60
CA ASN A 144 6.06 2.03 -4.73
C ASN A 144 7.16 2.74 -5.52
N GLN A 145 7.62 2.14 -6.61
CA GLN A 145 8.60 2.76 -7.50
C GLN A 145 8.02 4.00 -8.22
N THR A 146 6.76 3.96 -8.66
CA THR A 146 6.05 5.11 -9.26
C THR A 146 5.94 6.26 -8.28
N GLN A 147 5.59 5.96 -7.02
CA GLN A 147 5.52 6.96 -5.96
C GLN A 147 6.86 7.64 -5.73
N LEU A 148 7.96 6.87 -5.67
CA LEU A 148 9.30 7.44 -5.55
C LEU A 148 9.66 8.34 -6.76
N LEU A 149 9.26 7.95 -7.98
CA LEU A 149 9.44 8.80 -9.16
C LEU A 149 8.66 10.11 -9.05
N LEU A 150 7.43 10.05 -8.57
CA LEU A 150 6.58 11.22 -8.36
C LEU A 150 7.22 12.19 -7.35
N GLU A 151 7.70 11.68 -6.22
CA GLU A 151 8.40 12.46 -5.18
C GLU A 151 9.68 13.13 -5.72
N LEU A 152 10.45 12.43 -6.55
CA LEU A 152 11.65 13.00 -7.17
C LEU A 152 11.31 14.10 -8.19
N VAL A 153 10.23 13.92 -8.96
CA VAL A 153 9.73 14.96 -9.87
C VAL A 153 9.22 16.17 -9.09
N GLU A 154 8.49 15.95 -8.00
CA GLU A 154 8.03 17.02 -7.10
C GLU A 154 9.20 17.81 -6.51
N GLY A 155 10.28 17.11 -6.13
CA GLY A 155 11.54 17.72 -5.69
C GLY A 155 12.10 18.70 -6.73
N ILE A 156 12.16 18.28 -8.00
CA ILE A 156 12.59 19.15 -9.10
C ILE A 156 11.67 20.37 -9.24
N LEU A 157 10.36 20.16 -9.24
CA LEU A 157 9.37 21.25 -9.38
C LEU A 157 9.44 22.24 -8.20
N SER A 158 9.71 21.76 -6.99
CA SER A 158 9.91 22.57 -5.79
C SER A 158 11.15 23.44 -5.90
N VAL A 159 12.28 22.90 -6.39
CA VAL A 159 13.48 23.69 -6.68
C VAL A 159 13.18 24.76 -7.74
N ARG A 160 12.45 24.41 -8.80
CA ARG A 160 12.06 25.35 -9.86
C ARG A 160 11.18 26.48 -9.33
N TYR A 161 10.23 26.16 -8.45
CA TYR A 161 9.36 27.14 -7.82
C TYR A 161 10.15 28.13 -6.96
N ALA A 162 11.10 27.65 -6.16
CA ALA A 162 11.98 28.49 -5.36
C ALA A 162 12.81 29.43 -6.24
N VAL A 163 13.38 28.93 -7.35
CA VAL A 163 14.13 29.77 -8.31
C VAL A 163 13.24 30.83 -8.97
N LYS A 164 11.99 30.53 -9.32
CA LYS A 164 11.05 31.52 -9.86
C LYS A 164 10.74 32.63 -8.84
N LYS A 165 10.64 32.30 -7.55
CA LYS A 165 10.32 33.27 -6.48
C LYS A 165 11.51 34.11 -6.04
N GLN A 166 12.68 33.50 -5.88
CA GLN A 166 13.85 34.12 -5.26
C GLN A 166 14.92 34.55 -6.28
N GLY A 167 14.82 34.07 -7.53
CA GLY A 167 15.73 34.44 -8.60
C GLY A 167 17.19 34.14 -8.27
N ILE A 168 18.05 35.15 -8.44
CA ILE A 168 19.49 35.01 -8.18
C ILE A 168 19.82 34.79 -6.69
N LEU A 169 18.92 35.14 -5.77
CA LEU A 169 19.14 34.98 -4.33
C LEU A 169 19.31 33.51 -3.94
N CYS A 170 18.71 32.56 -4.68
CA CYS A 170 18.94 31.13 -4.44
C CYS A 170 20.44 30.76 -4.47
N TYR A 171 21.19 31.34 -5.43
CA TYR A 171 22.61 31.06 -5.61
C TYR A 171 23.46 31.73 -4.52
N ILE A 172 23.03 32.90 -4.03
CA ILE A 172 23.75 33.69 -3.03
C ILE A 172 23.70 33.01 -1.65
N PHE A 173 22.63 32.30 -1.32
CA PHE A 173 22.51 31.52 -0.07
C PHE A 173 23.13 30.11 -0.17
N GLY A 174 24.03 29.87 -1.12
CA GLY A 174 24.77 28.61 -1.25
C GLY A 174 23.93 27.42 -1.74
N ARG A 175 22.66 27.64 -2.15
CA ARG A 175 21.89 26.61 -2.84
C ARG A 175 22.30 26.65 -4.31
N ASN A 176 22.66 25.49 -4.87
CA ASN A 176 22.89 25.34 -6.31
C ASN A 176 21.69 24.60 -6.92
N PRO A 177 20.65 25.31 -7.41
CA PRO A 177 19.46 24.70 -8.00
C PRO A 177 19.78 23.71 -9.11
N ASN A 178 20.79 24.01 -9.94
CA ASN A 178 21.16 23.15 -11.05
C ASN A 178 21.71 21.81 -10.56
N GLN A 179 22.51 21.83 -9.49
CA GLN A 179 23.05 20.62 -8.88
C GLN A 179 21.95 19.77 -8.22
N GLN A 180 21.01 20.40 -7.51
CA GLN A 180 19.88 19.68 -6.89
C GLN A 180 19.00 19.01 -7.95
N ILE A 181 18.65 19.75 -9.01
CA ILE A 181 17.88 19.20 -10.14
C ILE A 181 18.65 18.05 -10.80
N ALA A 182 19.96 18.21 -11.04
CA ALA A 182 20.78 17.15 -11.61
C ALA A 182 20.78 15.88 -10.74
N GLN A 183 20.88 16.02 -9.41
CA GLN A 183 20.83 14.89 -8.47
C GLN A 183 19.49 14.16 -8.52
N HIS A 184 18.37 14.89 -8.57
CA HIS A 184 17.05 14.28 -8.72
C HIS A 184 16.88 13.58 -10.07
N LEU A 185 17.34 14.18 -11.17
CA LEU A 185 17.28 13.54 -12.49
C LEU A 185 18.14 12.26 -12.56
N GLU A 186 19.31 12.27 -11.92
CA GLU A 186 20.14 11.07 -11.81
C GLU A 186 19.47 9.98 -10.98
N ALA A 187 18.82 10.35 -9.86
CA ALA A 187 18.04 9.42 -9.06
C ALA A 187 16.85 8.83 -9.85
N ILE A 188 16.10 9.67 -10.57
CA ILE A 188 15.00 9.25 -11.46
C ILE A 188 15.53 8.23 -12.47
N GLN A 189 16.66 8.52 -13.13
CA GLN A 189 17.25 7.60 -14.09
C GLN A 189 17.56 6.24 -13.48
N ARG A 190 18.14 6.19 -12.27
CA ARG A 190 18.47 4.92 -11.59
C ARG A 190 17.20 4.14 -11.25
N VAL A 191 16.18 4.81 -10.70
CA VAL A 191 14.91 4.18 -10.35
C VAL A 191 14.23 3.62 -11.59
N ILE A 192 14.13 4.39 -12.68
CA ILE A 192 13.49 3.92 -13.93
C ILE A 192 14.21 2.70 -14.50
N VAL A 193 15.54 2.69 -14.52
CA VAL A 193 16.29 1.52 -15.04
C VAL A 193 15.93 0.24 -14.28
N GLN A 194 15.81 0.32 -12.95
CA GLN A 194 15.37 -0.81 -12.12
C GLN A 194 13.89 -1.16 -12.37
N THR A 195 13.02 -0.15 -12.43
CA THR A 195 11.59 -0.32 -12.66
C THR A 195 11.28 -0.97 -14.01
N LEU A 196 12.02 -0.62 -15.06
CA LEU A 196 11.85 -1.22 -16.39
C LEU A 196 12.16 -2.73 -16.38
N GLU A 197 13.16 -3.15 -15.61
CA GLU A 197 13.45 -4.58 -15.43
C GLU A 197 12.32 -5.30 -14.69
N THR A 198 11.82 -4.71 -13.59
CA THR A 198 10.67 -5.23 -12.86
C THR A 198 9.42 -5.32 -13.74
N LEU A 199 9.16 -4.28 -14.54
CA LEU A 199 8.02 -4.22 -15.45
C LEU A 199 8.10 -5.27 -16.56
N GLN A 200 9.29 -5.54 -17.08
CA GLN A 200 9.50 -6.58 -18.08
C GLN A 200 9.30 -7.99 -17.49
N GLN A 201 9.75 -8.22 -16.26
CA GLN A 201 9.47 -9.47 -15.54
C GLN A 201 7.97 -9.65 -15.30
N TYR A 202 7.29 -8.59 -14.85
CA TYR A 202 5.84 -8.57 -14.65
C TYR A 202 5.06 -8.86 -15.94
N GLN A 203 5.47 -8.29 -17.08
CA GLN A 203 4.81 -8.58 -18.36
C GLN A 203 4.88 -10.05 -18.76
N ASN A 204 5.92 -10.78 -18.32
CA ASN A 204 6.05 -12.21 -18.59
C ASN A 204 5.17 -13.09 -17.70
N THR A 205 4.66 -12.55 -16.58
CA THR A 205 3.73 -13.29 -15.70
C THR A 205 2.27 -13.11 -16.13
N LEU A 206 1.97 -12.17 -17.02
CA LEU A 206 0.62 -11.90 -17.48
C LEU A 206 0.12 -12.99 -18.45
N THR A 207 -1.04 -13.54 -18.15
CA THR A 207 -1.78 -14.51 -18.97
C THR A 207 -2.62 -13.80 -20.03
N GLU A 208 -3.26 -14.55 -20.94
CA GLU A 208 -4.15 -13.97 -21.96
C GLU A 208 -5.33 -13.19 -21.38
N ASP A 209 -5.83 -13.63 -20.21
CA ASP A 209 -7.00 -13.07 -19.54
C ASP A 209 -6.72 -11.73 -18.82
N ASP A 210 -5.43 -11.41 -18.58
CA ASP A 210 -4.98 -10.21 -17.87
C ASP A 210 -4.98 -8.94 -18.76
N ILE A 211 -6.09 -8.65 -19.44
CA ILE A 211 -6.17 -7.60 -20.48
C ILE A 211 -5.91 -6.20 -19.88
N GLU A 212 -6.53 -5.88 -18.75
CA GLU A 212 -6.41 -4.56 -18.11
C GLU A 212 -4.98 -4.33 -17.59
N LEU A 213 -4.40 -5.35 -16.96
CA LEU A 213 -3.01 -5.34 -16.49
C LEU A 213 -2.00 -5.16 -17.63
N LYS A 214 -2.24 -5.80 -18.78
CA LYS A 214 -1.42 -5.60 -19.97
C LYS A 214 -1.48 -4.16 -20.46
N ALA A 215 -2.67 -3.58 -20.52
CA ALA A 215 -2.84 -2.18 -20.91
C ALA A 215 -2.12 -1.23 -19.93
N LEU A 216 -2.29 -1.46 -18.63
CA LEU A 216 -1.62 -0.69 -17.58
C LEU A 216 -0.09 -0.79 -17.68
N SER A 217 0.45 -2.00 -17.87
CA SER A 217 1.88 -2.23 -18.03
C SER A 217 2.46 -1.49 -19.25
N LYS A 218 1.71 -1.43 -20.35
CA LYS A 218 2.11 -0.73 -21.57
C LYS A 218 2.13 0.78 -21.38
N SER A 219 1.14 1.32 -20.67
CA SER A 219 1.11 2.74 -20.28
C SER A 219 2.32 3.07 -19.40
N ALA A 220 2.57 2.28 -18.35
CA ALA A 220 3.72 2.45 -17.47
C ALA A 220 5.04 2.44 -18.25
N LEU A 221 5.22 1.47 -19.16
CA LEU A 221 6.41 1.35 -19.99
C LEU A 221 6.66 2.62 -20.82
N THR A 222 5.60 3.16 -21.41
CA THR A 222 5.67 4.37 -22.25
C THR A 222 6.10 5.56 -21.40
N ILE A 223 5.45 5.77 -20.25
CA ILE A 223 5.73 6.88 -19.33
C ILE A 223 7.17 6.82 -18.82
N TYR A 224 7.62 5.65 -18.35
CA TYR A 224 8.98 5.46 -17.86
C TYR A 224 10.03 5.66 -18.94
N SER A 225 9.78 5.17 -20.16
CA SER A 225 10.70 5.36 -21.28
C SER A 225 10.85 6.83 -21.66
N GLU A 226 9.74 7.56 -21.72
CA GLU A 226 9.75 9.01 -22.01
C GLU A 226 10.48 9.81 -20.92
N LEU A 227 10.24 9.49 -19.65
CA LEU A 227 10.92 10.14 -18.53
C LEU A 227 12.41 9.81 -18.49
N LEU A 228 12.80 8.57 -18.81
CA LEU A 228 14.21 8.18 -18.94
C LEU A 228 14.90 8.95 -20.05
N ASP A 229 14.25 9.09 -21.20
CA ASP A 229 14.76 9.86 -22.33
C ASP A 229 14.89 11.34 -22.00
N PHE A 230 13.96 11.90 -21.22
CA PHE A 230 14.07 13.26 -20.70
C PHE A 230 15.31 13.41 -19.82
N CYS A 231 15.55 12.48 -18.89
CA CYS A 231 16.69 12.53 -17.96
C CYS A 231 18.05 12.46 -18.68
N LYS A 232 18.13 11.76 -19.81
CA LYS A 232 19.35 11.64 -20.63
C LYS A 232 19.64 12.87 -21.50
N LYS A 233 18.63 13.69 -21.79
CA LYS A 233 18.76 14.87 -22.65
C LYS A 233 19.31 16.06 -21.87
N LYS A 234 19.93 17.00 -22.61
CA LYS A 234 20.29 18.30 -22.03
C LYS A 234 19.01 19.05 -21.67
N TRP A 235 18.86 19.38 -20.40
CA TRP A 235 17.70 20.09 -19.88
C TRP A 235 18.02 21.58 -19.64
N ASN A 236 16.97 22.37 -19.58
CA ASN A 236 16.98 23.73 -19.07
C ASN A 236 15.66 23.99 -18.32
N PHE A 237 15.57 25.16 -17.69
CA PHE A 237 14.38 25.54 -16.92
C PHE A 237 13.08 25.56 -17.72
N LYS A 238 13.12 25.92 -19.01
CA LYS A 238 11.94 25.89 -19.88
C LYS A 238 11.49 24.46 -20.17
N THR A 239 12.44 23.56 -20.49
CA THR A 239 12.10 22.15 -20.78
C THR A 239 11.60 21.43 -19.54
N ILE A 240 12.15 21.75 -18.35
CA ILE A 240 11.63 21.23 -17.08
C ILE A 240 10.18 21.67 -16.87
N ASP A 241 9.91 22.97 -17.00
CA ASP A 241 8.57 23.50 -16.76
C ASP A 241 7.54 22.93 -17.76
N GLN A 242 7.95 22.60 -18.99
CA GLN A 242 7.07 22.02 -20.01
C GLN A 242 6.86 20.52 -19.82
N SER A 243 7.93 19.75 -19.64
CA SER A 243 7.87 18.29 -19.65
C SER A 243 7.49 17.73 -18.28
N LEU A 244 8.13 18.19 -17.19
CA LEU A 244 7.96 17.56 -15.88
C LEU A 244 6.62 17.88 -15.21
N ILE A 245 5.98 19.00 -15.53
CA ILE A 245 4.62 19.28 -15.05
C ILE A 245 3.63 18.26 -15.61
N GLN A 246 3.72 17.98 -16.91
CA GLN A 246 2.87 16.96 -17.54
C GLN A 246 3.21 15.57 -17.00
N THR A 247 4.50 15.23 -16.90
CA THR A 247 4.92 13.94 -16.34
C THR A 247 4.45 13.75 -14.89
N TYR A 248 4.45 14.80 -14.07
CA TYR A 248 3.93 14.73 -12.70
C TYR A 248 2.45 14.31 -12.68
N SER A 249 1.62 14.95 -13.51
CA SER A 249 0.19 14.59 -13.62
C SER A 249 0.00 13.14 -14.07
N VAL A 250 0.73 12.74 -15.12
CA VAL A 250 0.61 11.40 -15.71
C VAL A 250 1.12 10.31 -14.76
N LEU A 251 2.18 10.58 -13.99
CA LEU A 251 2.64 9.66 -12.94
C LEU A 251 1.62 9.54 -11.80
N GLY A 252 0.93 10.63 -11.45
CA GLY A 252 -0.17 10.61 -10.47
C GLY A 252 -1.33 9.73 -10.94
N GLU A 253 -1.79 9.90 -12.17
CA GLU A 253 -2.84 9.06 -12.78
C GLU A 253 -2.43 7.58 -12.86
N LEU A 254 -1.16 7.30 -13.18
CA LEU A 254 -0.62 5.94 -13.20
C LEU A 254 -0.60 5.32 -11.80
N LEU A 255 -0.23 6.09 -10.77
CA LEU A 255 -0.24 5.65 -9.38
C LEU A 255 -1.65 5.30 -8.90
N GLU A 256 -2.64 6.15 -9.21
CA GLU A 256 -4.05 5.89 -8.91
C GLU A 256 -4.56 4.63 -9.65
N SER A 257 -4.12 4.41 -10.89
CA SER A 257 -4.46 3.22 -11.66
C SER A 257 -3.89 1.95 -11.02
N PHE A 258 -2.62 1.97 -10.58
CA PHE A 258 -2.03 0.86 -9.82
C PHE A 258 -2.77 0.60 -8.51
N GLN A 259 -3.15 1.65 -7.78
CA GLN A 259 -3.90 1.50 -6.52
C GLN A 259 -5.29 0.88 -6.75
N THR A 260 -5.97 1.29 -7.82
CA THR A 260 -7.28 0.74 -8.21
C THR A 260 -7.16 -0.76 -8.50
N GLU A 261 -6.13 -1.13 -9.25
CA GLU A 261 -5.87 -2.52 -9.60
C GLU A 261 -5.48 -3.38 -8.40
N LEU A 262 -4.66 -2.85 -7.48
CA LEU A 262 -4.35 -3.53 -6.22
C LEU A 262 -5.61 -3.82 -5.40
N ASN A 263 -6.55 -2.87 -5.38
CA ASN A 263 -7.82 -3.07 -4.69
C ASN A 263 -8.68 -4.13 -5.39
N HIS A 264 -8.65 -4.18 -6.72
CA HIS A 264 -9.33 -5.21 -7.51
C HIS A 264 -8.75 -6.61 -7.20
N LEU A 265 -7.43 -6.77 -7.29
CA LEU A 265 -6.75 -8.03 -7.00
C LEU A 265 -6.92 -8.49 -5.54
N LYS A 266 -6.99 -7.56 -4.57
CA LYS A 266 -7.30 -7.90 -3.17
C LYS A 266 -8.70 -8.48 -3.02
N LYS A 267 -9.66 -7.91 -3.75
CA LYS A 267 -11.03 -8.44 -3.76
C LYS A 267 -11.07 -9.82 -4.42
N GLU A 268 -10.37 -9.99 -5.54
CA GLU A 268 -10.27 -11.29 -6.23
C GLU A 268 -9.62 -12.35 -5.33
N GLU A 269 -8.54 -12.03 -4.64
CA GLU A 269 -7.90 -12.91 -3.65
C GLU A 269 -8.91 -13.34 -2.57
N GLN A 270 -9.66 -12.38 -2.02
CA GLN A 270 -10.68 -12.66 -1.02
C GLN A 270 -11.77 -13.58 -1.57
N ASP A 271 -12.24 -13.35 -2.79
CA ASP A 271 -13.25 -14.18 -3.45
C ASP A 271 -12.74 -15.61 -3.70
N ILE A 272 -11.47 -15.78 -4.10
CA ILE A 272 -10.84 -17.10 -4.26
C ILE A 272 -10.69 -17.80 -2.90
N ARG A 273 -10.26 -17.09 -1.85
CA ARG A 273 -10.16 -17.65 -0.49
C ARG A 273 -11.53 -18.10 0.05
N ILE A 274 -12.60 -17.38 -0.27
CA ILE A 274 -13.98 -17.80 0.03
C ILE A 274 -14.33 -19.08 -0.73
N GLN A 275 -14.00 -19.18 -2.02
CA GLN A 275 -14.23 -20.41 -2.79
C GLN A 275 -13.46 -21.62 -2.24
N ILE A 276 -12.20 -21.43 -1.83
CA ILE A 276 -11.41 -22.48 -1.17
C ILE A 276 -12.07 -22.89 0.15
N ARG A 277 -12.53 -21.92 0.95
CA ARG A 277 -13.27 -22.17 2.19
C ARG A 277 -14.54 -22.97 1.95
N ASP A 278 -15.35 -22.58 0.98
CA ASP A 278 -16.60 -23.25 0.64
C ASP A 278 -16.33 -24.67 0.12
N TRP A 279 -15.27 -24.84 -0.68
CA TRP A 279 -14.81 -26.15 -1.12
C TRP A 279 -14.41 -27.04 0.06
N ILE A 280 -13.63 -26.51 1.01
CA ILE A 280 -13.27 -27.22 2.26
C ILE A 280 -14.53 -27.60 3.04
N ALA A 281 -15.49 -26.68 3.17
CA ALA A 281 -16.73 -26.90 3.91
C ALA A 281 -17.57 -28.03 3.29
N ASN A 282 -17.71 -28.03 1.96
CA ASN A 282 -18.55 -28.97 1.21
C ASN A 282 -18.03 -30.43 1.19
N HIS A 283 -16.76 -30.66 1.54
CA HIS A 283 -16.14 -31.99 1.52
C HIS A 283 -16.01 -32.62 2.91
N SER A 284 -17.11 -32.59 3.68
CA SER A 284 -17.27 -33.35 4.93
C SER A 284 -18.10 -34.62 4.73
N ALA A 285 -17.64 -35.71 5.35
CA ALA A 285 -18.54 -36.76 5.84
C ALA A 285 -19.39 -36.25 7.01
#